data_AF-A0A256BN01-F1
#
_entry.id   AF-A0A256BN01-F1
#
_cell.length_a   1.000
_cell.length_b   1.000
_cell.length_c   1.000
_cell.angle_alpha   90.00
_cell.angle_beta   90.00
_cell.angle_gamma   90.00
#
_symmetry.space_group_name_H-M   'P 1'
#
loop_
_entity.id
_entity.type
_entity.pdbx_description
1 polymer ?
#
loop_
_entity_poly.entity_id
_entity_poly.type
_entity_poly.pdbx_seq_one_letter_code
_entity_poly.pdbx_strand_id
1 'polypeptide(L)' 'MDSLGINLTLSEKREQGFKLEPRRWVVERTFAWLGKQRRLSKDYERLPEVSEAVVNSAM' A
#
# COMPACT_ATOMS: atom_id res chain seq x y z
N MET A 1 -25.60 8.17 -18.08
CA MET A 1 -26.06 6.99 -17.35
C MET A 1 -25.64 5.81 -18.20
N ASP A 2 -24.51 5.18 -17.86
CA ASP A 2 -23.96 4.10 -18.67
C ASP A 2 -24.88 2.89 -18.62
N SER A 3 -24.98 2.14 -19.72
CA SER A 3 -25.93 1.03 -19.93
C SER A 3 -25.84 -0.13 -18.92
N LEU A 4 -24.83 -0.12 -18.05
CA LEU A 4 -24.57 -1.13 -17.02
C LEU A 4 -24.99 -0.68 -15.60
N GLY A 5 -25.46 0.55 -15.41
CA GLY A 5 -25.89 1.05 -14.09
C GLY A 5 -24.76 1.22 -13.05
N ILE A 6 -23.51 1.14 -13.48
CA ILE A 6 -22.33 1.30 -12.61
C ILE A 6 -21.91 2.77 -12.59
N ASN A 7 -21.68 3.34 -11.40
CA ASN A 7 -21.15 4.69 -11.25
C ASN A 7 -19.61 4.64 -11.35
N LEU A 8 -19.07 4.99 -12.51
CA LEU A 8 -17.61 5.12 -12.69
C LEU A 8 -17.18 6.52 -12.26
N THR A 9 -16.55 6.64 -11.10
CA THR A 9 -15.85 7.86 -10.70
C THR A 9 -14.48 7.90 -11.36
N LEU A 10 -14.37 8.58 -12.51
CA LEU A 10 -13.08 8.89 -13.14
C LEU A 10 -12.32 9.87 -12.24
N SER A 11 -11.26 9.37 -11.58
CA SER A 11 -10.32 10.24 -10.87
C SER A 11 -9.54 11.10 -11.87
N GLU A 12 -9.37 12.38 -11.57
CA GLU A 12 -8.47 13.24 -12.33
C GLU A 12 -7.06 12.65 -12.37
N LYS A 13 -6.44 12.73 -13.55
CA LYS A 13 -5.08 12.29 -13.79
C LYS A 13 -4.15 13.19 -12.97
N ARG A 14 -3.42 12.61 -12.03
CA ARG A 14 -2.42 13.35 -11.24
C ARG A 14 -1.40 14.00 -12.18
N GLU A 15 -0.97 15.22 -11.83
CA GLU A 15 0.08 15.94 -12.55
C GLU A 15 1.31 15.05 -12.74
N GLN A 16 1.88 15.07 -13.95
CA GLN A 16 3.08 14.30 -14.27
C GLN A 16 4.31 15.06 -13.74
N GLY A 17 4.95 14.53 -12.69
CA GLY A 17 6.18 15.09 -12.14
C GLY A 17 6.45 14.65 -10.70
N PHE A 18 7.69 14.84 -10.22
CA PHE A 18 8.01 14.64 -8.81
C PHE A 18 7.53 15.85 -8.00
N LYS A 19 6.43 15.67 -7.26
CA LYS A 19 5.96 16.64 -6.27
C LYS A 19 6.47 16.27 -4.88
N LEU A 20 7.02 17.26 -4.18
CA LEU A 20 7.45 17.11 -2.80
C LEU A 20 6.21 17.09 -1.90
N GLU A 21 5.72 15.90 -1.57
CA GLU A 21 4.59 15.73 -0.66
C GLU A 21 5.09 15.67 0.80
N PRO A 22 4.61 16.57 1.68
CA PRO A 22 4.99 16.52 3.09
C PRO A 22 4.56 15.17 3.67
N ARG A 23 5.49 14.47 4.33
CA ARG A 23 5.34 13.11 4.92
C ARG A 23 5.42 11.92 3.94
N ARG A 24 5.70 12.14 2.65
CA ARG A 24 5.94 11.04 1.69
C ARG A 24 6.99 10.03 2.18
N TRP A 25 8.05 10.53 2.82
CA TRP A 25 9.11 9.70 3.37
C TRP A 25 8.62 8.69 4.42
N VAL A 26 7.54 9.00 5.16
CA VAL A 26 6.98 8.12 6.20
C VAL A 26 6.45 6.85 5.53
N VAL A 27 5.66 7.03 4.48
CA VAL A 27 5.06 5.93 3.71
C VAL A 27 6.16 5.12 3.02
N GLU A 28 7.11 5.79 2.38
CA GLU A 28 8.24 5.12 1.71
C GLU A 28 9.10 4.33 2.69
N ARG A 29 9.29 4.82 3.93
CA ARG A 29 10.01 4.10 4.98
C ARG A 29 9.27 2.84 5.41
N THR A 30 7.96 2.91 5.64
CA THR A 30 7.14 1.73 5.98
C THR A 30 7.29 0.67 4.88
N PHE A 31 7.19 1.05 3.61
CA PHE A 31 7.41 0.13 2.50
C PHE A 31 8.83 -0.44 2.44
N ALA A 32 9.85 0.36 2.75
CA ALA A 32 11.23 -0.12 2.83
C ALA A 32 11.42 -1.16 3.94
N TRP A 33 10.75 -1.02 5.08
CA TRP A 33 10.79 -1.99 6.17
C TRP A 33 10.04 -3.27 5.82
N LEU A 34 8.82 -3.15 5.27
CA LEU A 34 8.03 -4.30 4.81
C LEU A 34 8.77 -5.08 3.71
N GLY A 35 9.38 -4.38 2.75
CA GLY A 35 10.14 -5.00 1.66
C GLY A 35 11.44 -5.69 2.11
N LYS A 36 12.01 -5.31 3.26
CA LYS A 36 13.15 -6.00 3.87
C LYS A 36 12.76 -7.24 4.68
N GLN A 37 11.51 -7.37 5.09
CA GLN A 37 11.05 -8.54 5.85
C GLN A 37 10.79 -9.72 4.92
N ARG A 38 11.73 -10.68 4.90
CA ARG A 38 11.62 -11.90 4.08
C ARG A 38 10.35 -12.71 4.35
N ARG A 39 9.79 -12.62 5.57
CA ARG A 39 8.54 -13.30 5.96
C ARG A 39 7.35 -12.83 5.15
N LEU A 40 7.29 -11.55 4.78
CA LEU A 40 6.19 -11.00 3.99
C LEU A 40 6.31 -11.29 2.49
N SER A 41 7.43 -11.86 2.02
CA SER A 41 7.59 -12.19 0.59
C SER A 41 6.68 -13.32 0.12
N LYS A 42 6.22 -14.18 1.02
CA LYS A 42 5.40 -15.36 0.73
C LYS A 42 4.55 -15.66 1.95
N ASP A 43 3.27 -15.94 1.73
CA ASP A 43 2.37 -16.37 2.80
C ASP A 43 2.64 -17.83 3.14
N TYR A 44 3.59 -18.04 4.05
CA TYR A 44 3.92 -19.35 4.60
C TYR A 44 3.29 -19.57 5.98
N GLU A 45 2.57 -18.57 6.50
CA GLU A 45 2.14 -18.56 7.88
C GLU A 45 0.77 -19.23 7.97
N ARG A 46 0.68 -20.28 8.81
CA ARG A 46 -0.60 -20.96 9.07
C ARG A 46 -1.60 -20.05 9.79
N LEU A 47 -1.09 -19.03 10.47
CA LEU A 47 -1.83 -18.08 11.30
C LEU A 47 -1.63 -16.66 10.74
N PRO A 48 -2.69 -16.00 10.26
CA PRO A 48 -2.60 -14.63 9.72
C PRO A 48 -2.16 -13.60 10.77
N GLU A 49 -2.38 -13.87 12.06
CA GLU A 49 -2.01 -13.00 13.18
C GLU A 49 -0.49 -12.73 13.22
N VAL A 50 0.32 -13.68 12.73
CA VAL A 50 1.77 -13.53 12.67
C VAL A 50 2.15 -12.48 11.61
N SER A 51 1.51 -12.53 10.44
CA SER A 51 1.74 -11.57 9.37
C SER A 51 1.27 -10.17 9.77
N GLU A 52 0.17 -10.08 10.51
CA GLU A 52 -0.37 -8.84 11.06
C GLU A 52 0.61 -8.21 12.06
N ALA A 53 1.19 -9.01 12.96
CA ALA A 53 2.19 -8.51 13.92
C ALA A 53 3.43 -7.94 13.23
N VAL A 54 3.89 -8.56 12.12
CA VAL A 54 5.02 -8.05 11.33
C VAL A 54 4.67 -6.72 10.65
N VAL A 55 3.45 -6.60 10.12
CA VAL A 55 2.97 -5.35 9.52
C VAL A 55 2.86 -4.24 10.57
N ASN A 56 2.29 -4.53 11.74
CA ASN A 56 2.16 -3.59 12.85
C ASN A 56 3.52 -3.10 13.37
N SER A 57 4.56 -3.92 13.29
CA SER A 57 5.92 -3.53 13.69
C SER A 57 6.59 -2.55 12.71
N ALA A 58 6.08 -2.44 11.48
CA ALA A 58 6.62 -1.56 10.44
C ALA A 58 5.86 -0.22 10.31
N MET A 59 4.73 -0.07 11.01
CA MET A 59 3.97 1.18 11.08
C MET A 59 4.51 2.08 12.20
#